data_AF-A0A9D2QXW8-F1
#
_entry.id   AF-A0A9D2QXW8-F1
#
_cell.length_a   1.000
_cell.length_b   1.000
_cell.length_c   1.000
_cell.angle_alpha   90.00
_cell.angle_beta   90.00
_cell.angle_gamma   90.00
#
_symmetry.space_group_name_H-M   'P 1'
#
loop_
_entity.id
_entity.type
_entity.pdbx_description
1 polymer ?
#
loop_
_entity_poly.entity_id
_entity_poly.type
_entity_poly.pdbx_seq_one_letter_code
_entity_poly.pdbx_strand_id
1 'polypeptide(L)'
;MEEEKKNLYYRSMGNKRGFERAAGLEADRRLMESYYPRRAGLLKALVADECDRLEYEGSFIYDEYPDKRNIERICREICSQARDYPELRTMEKDQKGEELLGDFIGALFCQEIHQRRCMRKLFR
;
A
#
# COMPACT_ATOMS: atom_id res chain seq x y z
N MET A 1 -14.87 -18.21 -3.12
CA MET A 1 -16.19 -18.55 -2.55
C MET A 1 -16.85 -17.39 -1.81
N GLU A 2 -16.24 -16.77 -0.79
CA GLU A 2 -16.87 -15.61 -0.09
C GLU A 2 -16.75 -14.28 -0.85
N GLU A 3 -15.61 -14.00 -1.48
CA GLU A 3 -15.43 -12.79 -2.31
C GLU A 3 -16.36 -12.78 -3.53
N GLU A 4 -16.57 -13.92 -4.18
CA GLU A 4 -17.49 -14.06 -5.31
C GLU A 4 -18.95 -13.81 -4.90
N LYS A 5 -19.33 -14.24 -3.69
CA LYS A 5 -20.68 -14.00 -3.13
C LYS A 5 -20.87 -12.53 -2.73
N LYS A 6 -19.85 -11.89 -2.15
CA LYS A 6 -19.84 -10.43 -1.89
C LYS A 6 -19.98 -9.65 -3.20
N ASN A 7 -19.21 -10.00 -4.24
CA ASN A 7 -19.29 -9.36 -5.55
C ASN A 7 -20.67 -9.53 -6.18
N LEU A 8 -21.31 -10.68 -6.03
CA LEU A 8 -22.67 -10.92 -6.52
C LEU A 8 -23.72 -10.10 -5.77
N TYR A 9 -23.59 -9.98 -4.44
CA TYR A 9 -24.48 -9.21 -3.57
C TYR A 9 -24.46 -7.71 -3.92
N TYR A 10 -23.28 -7.10 -3.99
CA TYR A 10 -23.14 -5.67 -4.31
C TYR A 10 -23.48 -5.33 -5.76
N ARG A 11 -23.29 -6.26 -6.70
CA ARG A 11 -23.72 -6.13 -8.10
C ARG A 11 -25.25 -6.06 -8.25
N SER A 12 -26.01 -6.59 -7.28
CA SER A 12 -27.47 -6.51 -7.23
C SER A 12 -28.02 -5.23 -6.59
N MET A 13 -27.28 -4.62 -5.66
CA MET A 13 -27.67 -3.43 -4.89
C MET A 13 -27.42 -2.08 -5.60
N GLY A 14 -27.11 -2.08 -6.90
CA GLY A 14 -27.06 -0.85 -7.71
C GLY A 14 -25.71 -0.11 -7.76
N ASN A 15 -24.70 -0.48 -6.96
CA ASN A 15 -23.33 0.09 -7.06
C ASN A 15 -22.43 -0.72 -8.02
N LYS A 16 -22.98 -1.12 -9.18
CA LYS A 16 -22.27 -1.90 -10.21
C LYS A 16 -21.04 -1.17 -10.76
N ARG A 17 -21.20 0.14 -10.99
CA ARG A 17 -20.16 1.01 -11.57
C ARG A 17 -18.99 1.22 -10.62
N GLY A 18 -19.23 1.34 -9.32
CA GLY A 18 -18.17 1.45 -8.31
C GLY A 18 -17.31 0.19 -8.27
N PHE A 19 -17.96 -0.98 -8.33
CA PHE A 19 -17.27 -2.27 -8.36
C PHE A 19 -16.48 -2.50 -9.66
N GLU A 20 -17.07 -2.22 -10.83
CA GLU A 20 -16.37 -2.33 -12.12
C GLU A 20 -15.11 -1.44 -12.16
N ARG A 21 -15.21 -0.23 -11.61
CA ARG A 21 -14.06 0.67 -11.45
C ARG A 21 -13.03 0.12 -10.47
N ALA A 22 -13.47 -0.36 -9.31
CA ALA A 22 -12.58 -0.98 -8.31
C ALA A 22 -11.82 -2.18 -8.89
N ALA A 23 -12.52 -3.06 -9.62
CA ALA A 23 -11.93 -4.22 -10.28
C ALA A 23 -10.94 -3.82 -11.39
N GLY A 24 -11.25 -2.78 -12.18
CA GLY A 24 -10.32 -2.24 -13.18
C GLY A 24 -9.04 -1.70 -12.54
N LEU A 25 -9.17 -0.90 -11.47
CA LEU A 25 -8.03 -0.35 -10.73
C LEU A 25 -7.16 -1.44 -10.09
N GLU A 26 -7.78 -2.51 -9.58
CA GLU A 26 -7.07 -3.64 -9.02
C GLU A 26 -6.30 -4.43 -10.09
N ALA A 27 -6.90 -4.63 -11.26
CA ALA A 27 -6.24 -5.27 -12.40
C ALA A 27 -5.03 -4.45 -12.89
N ASP A 28 -5.19 -3.14 -13.04
CA ASP A 28 -4.10 -2.23 -13.43
C ASP A 28 -2.97 -2.23 -12.38
N ARG A 29 -3.32 -2.25 -11.09
CA ARG A 29 -2.35 -2.36 -10.00
C ARG A 29 -1.55 -3.65 -10.08
N ARG A 30 -2.24 -4.78 -10.23
CA ARG A 30 -1.60 -6.10 -10.32
C ARG A 30 -0.68 -6.20 -11.54
N LEU A 31 -1.09 -5.59 -12.65
CA LEU A 31 -0.25 -5.49 -13.84
C LEU A 31 1.02 -4.67 -13.55
N MET A 32 0.89 -3.49 -12.92
CA MET A 32 2.05 -2.69 -12.54
C MET A 32 3.02 -3.44 -11.62
N GLU A 33 2.48 -4.13 -10.61
CA GLU A 33 3.29 -4.92 -9.66
C GLU A 33 4.04 -6.07 -10.33
N SER A 34 3.52 -6.62 -11.44
CA SER A 34 4.22 -7.66 -12.21
C SER A 34 5.51 -7.16 -12.87
N TYR A 35 5.63 -5.84 -13.12
CA TYR A 35 6.83 -5.23 -13.67
C TYR A 35 7.87 -4.87 -12.60
N TYR A 36 7.51 -4.96 -11.31
CA TYR A 36 8.42 -4.55 -10.26
C TYR A 36 9.59 -5.54 -10.14
N PRO A 37 10.84 -5.03 -10.07
CA PRO A 37 11.97 -5.88 -9.72
C PRO A 37 11.73 -6.59 -8.39
N ARG A 38 12.29 -7.80 -8.24
CA ARG A 38 12.07 -8.65 -7.04
C ARG A 38 12.24 -7.89 -5.71
N ARG A 39 13.26 -7.03 -5.60
CA ARG A 39 13.49 -6.21 -4.39
C ARG A 39 12.40 -5.17 -4.15
N ALA A 40 11.97 -4.47 -5.19
CA ALA A 40 10.88 -3.49 -5.09
C ALA A 40 9.55 -4.18 -4.76
N GLY A 41 9.30 -5.37 -5.30
CA GLY A 41 8.15 -6.19 -4.94
C GLY A 41 8.16 -6.61 -3.46
N LEU A 42 9.31 -7.04 -2.92
CA LEU A 42 9.46 -7.33 -1.49
C LEU A 42 9.17 -6.12 -0.62
N LEU A 43 9.74 -4.96 -0.97
CA LEU A 43 9.50 -3.73 -0.23
C LEU A 43 8.02 -3.28 -0.30
N LYS A 44 7.41 -3.39 -1.49
CA LYS A 44 5.98 -3.12 -1.67
C LYS A 44 5.12 -4.03 -0.78
N ALA A 45 5.47 -5.31 -0.66
CA ALA A 45 4.78 -6.25 0.23
C ALA A 45 4.95 -5.88 1.71
N LEU A 46 6.14 -5.47 2.14
CA LEU A 46 6.38 -4.98 3.52
C LEU A 46 5.54 -3.73 3.83
N VAL A 47 5.53 -2.77 2.92
CA VAL A 47 4.71 -1.56 3.05
C VAL A 47 3.22 -1.89 3.12
N ALA A 48 2.75 -2.85 2.32
CA ALA A 48 1.36 -3.29 2.35
C ALA A 48 0.97 -3.94 3.69
N ASP A 49 1.82 -4.81 4.24
CA ASP A 49 1.60 -5.46 5.55
C ASP A 49 1.56 -4.43 6.69
N GLU A 50 2.46 -3.44 6.68
CA GLU A 50 2.41 -2.35 7.66
C GLU A 50 1.16 -1.48 7.50
N CYS A 51 0.73 -1.18 6.27
CA CYS A 51 -0.52 -0.48 6.03
C CYS A 51 -1.75 -1.29 6.47
N ASP A 52 -1.74 -2.62 6.35
CA ASP A 52 -2.81 -3.51 6.82
C ASP A 52 -2.98 -3.41 8.34
N ARG A 53 -1.88 -3.35 9.09
CA ARG A 53 -1.90 -3.12 10.55
C ARG A 53 -2.47 -1.75 10.91
N LEU A 54 -2.36 -0.77 10.01
CA LEU A 54 -2.90 0.57 10.17
C LEU A 54 -4.38 0.68 9.73
N GLU A 55 -5.04 -0.39 9.28
CA GLU A 55 -6.47 -0.38 8.91
C GLU A 55 -7.44 -0.52 10.09
N TYR A 56 -7.15 0.13 11.22
CA TYR A 56 -8.08 0.19 12.34
C TYR A 56 -9.00 1.43 12.24
N GLU A 57 -10.12 1.39 12.97
CA GLU A 57 -11.06 2.50 13.04
C GLU A 57 -10.43 3.72 13.73
N GLY A 58 -10.55 4.90 13.12
CA GLY A 58 -9.87 6.11 13.61
C GLY A 58 -8.37 6.14 13.35
N SER A 59 -7.85 5.31 12.44
CA SER A 59 -6.46 5.39 12.02
C SER A 59 -6.12 6.70 11.33
N PHE A 60 -4.94 7.24 11.64
CA PHE A 60 -4.43 8.48 11.07
C PHE A 60 -4.30 8.43 9.55
N ILE A 61 -4.19 7.22 8.96
CA ILE A 61 -4.11 7.05 7.51
C ILE A 61 -5.41 7.48 6.81
N TYR A 62 -6.49 7.74 7.54
CA TYR A 62 -7.75 8.26 6.99
C TYR A 62 -8.08 9.69 7.42
N ASP A 63 -7.18 10.37 8.14
CA ASP A 63 -7.37 11.77 8.51
C ASP A 63 -7.37 12.66 7.26
N GLU A 64 -8.08 13.80 7.34
CA GLU A 64 -8.04 14.81 6.28
C GLU A 64 -6.60 15.26 5.98
N TYR A 65 -5.81 15.44 7.04
CA TYR A 65 -4.41 15.83 6.98
C TYR A 65 -3.55 14.93 7.88
N PRO A 66 -2.95 13.85 7.37
CA PRO A 66 -2.08 13.00 8.17
C PRO A 66 -0.83 13.78 8.59
N ASP A 67 -0.44 13.67 9.86
CA ASP A 67 0.76 14.33 10.38
C ASP A 67 2.03 13.75 9.73
N LYS A 68 2.89 14.63 9.24
CA LYS A 68 4.18 14.29 8.63
C LYS A 68 5.06 13.45 9.57
N ARG A 69 5.07 13.76 10.87
CA ARG A 69 5.89 13.02 11.84
C ARG A 69 5.45 11.57 11.99
N ASN A 70 4.15 11.31 11.92
CA ASN A 70 3.62 9.95 11.97
C ASN A 70 4.02 9.17 10.72
N ILE A 71 3.91 9.78 9.54
CA ILE A 71 4.37 9.17 8.29
C ILE A 71 5.86 8.82 8.36
N GLU A 72 6.71 9.78 8.75
CA GLU A 72 8.15 9.55 8.88
C GLU A 72 8.51 8.51 9.94
N ARG A 73 7.70 8.36 11.00
CA ARG A 73 7.89 7.32 12.00
C ARG A 73 7.64 5.94 11.39
N ILE A 74 6.51 5.75 10.71
CA ILE A 74 6.16 4.46 10.09
C ILE A 74 7.17 4.10 8.99
N CYS A 75 7.58 5.06 8.15
CA CYS A 75 8.60 4.80 7.13
C CYS A 75 9.93 4.32 7.75
N ARG A 76 10.35 4.91 8.88
CA ARG A 76 11.56 4.46 9.60
C ARG A 76 11.40 3.06 10.20
N GLU A 77 10.22 2.73 10.71
CA GLU A 77 9.91 1.38 11.20
C GLU A 77 10.00 0.35 10.06
N ILE A 78 9.45 0.67 8.88
CA ILE A 78 9.56 -0.15 7.66
C ILE A 78 11.02 -0.27 7.21
N CYS A 79 11.80 0.83 7.20
CA CYS A 79 13.24 0.77 6.91
C CYS A 79 13.96 -0.18 7.86
N SER A 80 13.65 -0.12 9.16
CA SER A 80 14.24 -1.01 10.15
C SER A 80 13.91 -2.48 9.88
N GLN A 81 12.68 -2.79 9.49
CA GLN A 81 12.27 -4.16 9.12
C GLN A 81 12.93 -4.62 7.82
N ALA A 82 13.06 -3.73 6.83
CA ALA A 82 13.70 -4.04 5.55
C ALA A 82 15.15 -4.52 5.73
N ARG A 83 15.84 -4.06 6.76
CA ARG A 83 17.19 -4.52 7.13
C ARG A 83 17.22 -6.00 7.52
N ASP A 84 16.13 -6.59 7.98
CA ASP A 84 16.12 -8.01 8.34
C ASP A 84 16.10 -8.93 7.09
N TYR A 85 15.81 -8.38 5.91
CA TYR A 85 15.78 -9.11 4.65
C TYR A 85 17.13 -9.02 3.91
N PRO A 86 17.83 -10.15 3.68
CA PRO A 86 19.15 -10.14 3.06
C PRO A 86 19.13 -9.62 1.62
N GLU A 87 18.03 -9.80 0.89
CA GLU A 87 17.87 -9.24 -0.47
C GLU A 87 17.85 -7.70 -0.49
N LEU A 88 17.34 -7.06 0.56
CA LEU A 88 17.18 -5.60 0.63
C LEU A 88 18.44 -4.91 1.18
N ARG A 89 19.21 -5.56 2.06
CA ARG A 89 20.50 -5.03 2.58
C ARG A 89 21.48 -4.59 1.50
N THR A 90 21.42 -5.22 0.33
CA THR A 90 22.30 -4.87 -0.80
C THR A 90 22.02 -3.49 -1.39
N MET A 91 20.84 -2.91 -1.13
CA MET A 91 20.45 -1.55 -1.57
C MET A 91 20.96 -0.46 -0.62
N GLU A 92 21.35 -0.82 0.61
CA GLU A 92 21.75 0.10 1.68
C GLU A 92 23.28 0.25 1.82
N LYS A 93 24.07 -0.27 0.86
CA LYS A 93 25.54 -0.35 1.01
C LYS A 93 26.25 1.00 1.09
N ASP A 94 25.65 2.06 0.55
CA ASP A 94 26.16 3.43 0.57
C ASP A 94 25.15 4.36 1.28
N GLN A 95 25.62 5.44 1.91
CA GLN A 95 24.74 6.43 2.57
C GLN A 95 23.64 6.96 1.65
N LYS A 96 23.97 7.18 0.37
CA LYS A 96 23.01 7.60 -0.65
C LYS A 96 21.96 6.53 -0.95
N GLY A 97 22.32 5.25 -0.82
CA GLY A 97 21.40 4.12 -0.99
C GLY A 97 20.39 4.02 0.15
N GLU A 98 20.80 4.34 1.38
CA GLU A 98 19.91 4.41 2.53
C GLU A 98 18.87 5.54 2.40
N GLU A 99 19.31 6.74 2.00
CA GLU A 99 18.40 7.87 1.74
C GLU A 99 17.40 7.54 0.62
N LEU A 100 17.89 7.01 -0.52
CA LEU A 100 17.04 6.60 -1.65
C LEU A 100 16.05 5.49 -1.26
N LEU A 101 16.45 4.55 -0.42
CA LEU A 101 15.56 3.49 0.07
C LEU A 101 14.46 4.09 0.96
N GLY A 102 14.80 5.02 1.84
CA GLY A 102 13.84 5.74 2.66
C GLY A 102 12.83 6.53 1.83
N ASP A 103 13.30 7.28 0.83
CA ASP A 103 12.44 8.01 -0.11
C ASP A 103 11.52 7.06 -0.88
N PHE A 104 12.04 5.92 -1.31
CA PHE A 104 11.27 4.91 -2.03
C PHE A 104 10.20 4.27 -1.14
N ILE A 105 10.53 3.94 0.12
CA ILE A 105 9.57 3.46 1.13
C ILE A 105 8.48 4.51 1.35
N GLY A 106 8.86 5.77 1.51
CA GLY A 106 7.92 6.88 1.68
C GLY A 106 6.96 7.02 0.49
N ALA A 107 7.47 6.91 -0.74
CA ALA A 107 6.65 6.95 -1.94
C ALA A 107 5.65 5.77 -1.99
N LEU A 108 6.11 4.54 -1.72
CA LEU A 108 5.25 3.36 -1.69
C LEU A 108 4.17 3.46 -0.60
N PHE A 109 4.52 3.96 0.58
CA PHE A 109 3.61 4.12 1.70
C PHE A 109 2.52 5.16 1.40
N CYS A 110 2.89 6.32 0.87
CA CYS A 110 1.95 7.35 0.44
C CYS A 110 1.01 6.85 -0.67
N GLN A 111 1.54 6.08 -1.64
CA GLN A 111 0.75 5.47 -2.68
C GLN A 111 -0.28 4.47 -2.10
N GLU A 112 0.13 3.63 -1.16
CA GLU A 112 -0.72 2.63 -0.53
C GLU A 112 -1.87 3.28 0.27
N ILE A 113 -1.57 4.31 1.07
CA ILE A 113 -2.59 5.10 1.78
C ILE A 113 -3.56 5.73 0.79
N HIS A 114 -3.06 6.34 -0.29
CA HIS A 114 -3.89 6.95 -1.31
C HIS A 114 -4.84 5.93 -1.94
N GLN A 115 -4.34 4.74 -2.28
CA GLN A 115 -5.14 3.65 -2.84
C GLN A 115 -6.25 3.23 -1.87
N ARG A 116 -5.94 3.00 -0.59
CA ARG A 116 -6.94 2.63 0.42
C ARG A 116 -8.01 3.69 0.61
N ARG A 117 -7.62 4.97 0.61
CA ARG A 117 -8.56 6.11 0.65
C ARG A 117 -9.47 6.14 -0.57
N CYS A 118 -8.92 5.94 -1.77
CA CYS A 118 -9.69 5.91 -3.01
C CYS A 118 -10.66 4.73 -3.07
N MET A 119 -10.20 3.53 -2.69
CA MET A 119 -11.05 2.35 -2.61
C MET A 119 -12.19 2.54 -1.60
N ARG A 120 -11.90 3.09 -0.41
CA ARG A 120 -12.93 3.38 0.60
C ARG A 120 -14.00 4.37 0.10
N LYS A 121 -13.65 5.31 -0.80
CA LYS A 121 -14.61 6.23 -1.44
C LYS A 121 -15.47 5.57 -2.51
N LEU A 122 -15.00 4.49 -3.16
CA LEU A 122 -15.76 3.76 -4.17
C LEU A 122 -16.85 2.86 -3.55
N PHE A 123 -16.63 2.42 -2.31
CA PHE A 123 -17.54 1.55 -1.57
C PHE A 123 -18.45 2.28 -0.56
N ARG A 124 -18.26 3.59 -0.36
CA ARG A 124 -19.19 4.46 0.38
C ARG A 124 -20.25 5.02 -0.57
#